data_AF-A0A8X6SZ63-F1
#
_entry.id   AF-A0A8X6SZ63-F1
#
_cell.length_a   1.000
_cell.length_b   1.000
_cell.length_c   1.000
_cell.angle_alpha   90.00
_cell.angle_beta   90.00
_cell.angle_gamma   90.00
#
_symmetry.space_group_name_H-M   'P 1'
#
loop_
_entity.id
_entity.type
_entity.pdbx_description
1 polymer ?
#
loop_
_entity_poly.entity_id
_entity_poly.type
_entity_poly.pdbx_seq_one_letter_code
_entity_poly.pdbx_strand_id
1 'polypeptide(L)'
;MAKAIEAVREKKMGYFKASKEFQVSRASRFHFVNIMEKNTNVAASTNLGRKSVLLKELEDEFQTYLVEIESMFFEAHKKGCLQSCYQLAAQNNTRHPFKDETADKDWFQKFIKRNSNFSI
;
A
#
# COMPACT_ATOMS: atom_id res chain seq x y z
N MET A 1 12.22 4.22 -14.54
CA MET A 1 11.67 2.88 -14.20
C MET A 1 10.70 2.35 -15.26
N ALA A 2 9.56 3.02 -15.52
CA ALA A 2 8.54 2.57 -16.47
C ALA A 2 9.09 2.23 -17.88
N LYS A 3 9.90 3.13 -18.47
CA LYS A 3 10.56 2.91 -19.76
C LYS A 3 11.45 1.66 -19.80
N ALA A 4 12.10 1.32 -18.68
CA ALA A 4 12.93 0.11 -18.58
C ALA A 4 12.08 -1.16 -18.48
N ILE A 5 10.90 -1.10 -17.85
CA ILE A 5 9.95 -2.21 -17.76
C ILE A 5 9.37 -2.50 -19.14
N GLU A 6 8.95 -1.44 -19.85
CA GLU A 6 8.42 -1.53 -21.21
C GLU A 6 9.41 -2.18 -22.18
N ALA A 7 10.64 -1.68 -22.22
CA ALA A 7 11.67 -2.20 -23.12
C ALA A 7 12.04 -3.67 -22.87
N VAL A 8 11.90 -4.15 -21.62
CA VAL A 8 12.12 -5.56 -21.27
C VAL A 8 10.89 -6.41 -21.62
N ARG A 9 9.67 -5.93 -21.38
CA ARG A 9 8.42 -6.63 -21.74
C ARG A 9 8.26 -6.78 -23.25
N GLU A 10 8.64 -5.77 -24.01
CA GLU A 10 8.68 -5.78 -25.48
C GLU A 10 9.84 -6.62 -26.06
N LYS A 11 10.65 -7.25 -25.20
CA LYS A 11 11.84 -8.06 -25.57
C LYS A 11 12.89 -7.30 -26.38
N LYS A 12 12.84 -5.96 -26.43
CA LYS A 12 13.84 -5.11 -27.12
C LYS A 12 15.22 -5.19 -26.46
N MET A 13 15.26 -5.45 -25.15
CA MET A 13 16.52 -5.57 -24.42
C MET A 13 16.43 -6.56 -23.24
N GLY A 14 17.53 -7.26 -22.98
CA GLY A 14 17.67 -8.10 -21.80
C GLY A 14 17.87 -7.27 -20.53
N TYR A 15 17.62 -7.89 -19.37
CA TYR A 15 17.73 -7.23 -18.07
C TYR A 15 19.05 -6.47 -17.90
N PHE A 16 20.21 -7.08 -18.16
CA PHE A 16 21.49 -6.41 -17.95
C PHE A 16 21.66 -5.11 -18.78
N LYS A 17 21.24 -5.13 -20.05
CA LYS A 17 21.37 -3.98 -20.95
C LYS A 17 20.50 -2.81 -20.49
N ALA A 18 19.26 -3.09 -20.07
CA ALA A 18 18.38 -2.10 -19.46
C ALA A 18 18.96 -1.43 -18.19
N SER A 19 20.06 -1.96 -17.61
CA SER A 19 20.59 -1.51 -16.29
C SER A 19 21.53 -0.37 -16.51
N LYS A 20 22.42 -0.63 -17.45
CA LYS A 20 23.39 0.34 -17.90
C LYS A 20 22.67 1.51 -18.56
N GLU A 21 21.63 1.21 -19.35
CA GLU A 21 20.95 2.23 -20.15
C GLU A 21 20.01 3.12 -19.32
N PHE A 22 19.23 2.54 -18.41
CA PHE A 22 18.27 3.29 -17.59
C PHE A 22 18.74 3.56 -16.16
N GLN A 23 19.98 3.22 -15.82
CA GLN A 23 20.55 3.35 -14.47
C GLN A 23 19.69 2.73 -13.36
N VAL A 24 18.97 1.65 -13.68
CA VAL A 24 18.11 0.94 -12.73
C VAL A 24 18.85 -0.28 -12.18
N SER A 25 18.73 -0.53 -10.87
CA SER A 25 19.27 -1.73 -10.24
C SER A 25 18.69 -3.00 -10.86
N ARG A 26 19.50 -4.07 -10.92
CA ARG A 26 19.07 -5.33 -11.53
C ARG A 26 17.91 -6.00 -10.79
N ALA A 27 17.95 -5.99 -9.46
CA ALA A 27 16.92 -6.57 -8.61
C ALA A 27 15.57 -5.84 -8.77
N SER A 28 15.58 -4.51 -8.84
CA SER A 28 14.35 -3.71 -8.97
C SER A 28 13.58 -4.07 -10.25
N ARG A 29 14.25 -4.25 -11.39
CA ARG A 29 13.54 -4.61 -12.64
C ARG A 29 12.89 -5.97 -12.61
N PHE A 30 13.55 -6.97 -12.02
CA PHE A 30 12.98 -8.31 -11.96
C PHE A 30 11.65 -8.30 -11.20
N HIS A 31 11.57 -7.52 -10.12
CA HIS A 31 10.33 -7.35 -9.38
C HIS A 31 9.24 -6.74 -10.26
N PHE A 32 9.50 -5.59 -10.88
CA PHE A 32 8.46 -4.83 -11.59
C PHE A 32 8.09 -5.36 -12.97
N VAL A 33 9.01 -6.01 -13.69
CA VAL A 33 8.71 -6.65 -14.98
C VAL A 33 7.74 -7.82 -14.79
N ASN A 34 7.88 -8.56 -13.70
CA ASN A 34 7.04 -9.71 -13.36
C ASN A 34 5.68 -9.33 -12.76
N ILE A 35 5.44 -8.06 -12.41
CA ILE A 35 4.11 -7.61 -12.00
C ILE A 35 3.17 -7.74 -13.20
N MET A 36 2.02 -8.39 -13.01
CA MET A 36 1.01 -8.65 -14.06
C MET A 36 0.31 -7.38 -14.58
N GLU A 37 0.59 -6.23 -13.97
CA GLU A 37 -0.02 -4.94 -14.28
C GLU A 37 0.36 -4.49 -15.70
N LYS A 38 -0.64 -4.30 -16.57
CA LYS A 38 -0.42 -3.93 -17.98
C LYS A 38 0.19 -2.54 -18.10
N ASN A 39 -0.23 -1.60 -17.26
CA ASN A 39 0.27 -0.24 -17.29
C ASN A 39 1.66 -0.16 -16.62
N THR A 40 2.68 0.17 -17.40
CA THR A 40 4.08 0.27 -16.93
C THR A 40 4.30 1.40 -15.93
N ASN A 41 3.48 2.45 -15.95
CA ASN A 41 3.53 3.51 -14.96
C ASN A 41 2.97 3.05 -13.61
N VAL A 42 1.86 2.30 -13.62
CA VAL A 42 1.28 1.72 -12.39
C VAL A 42 2.19 0.63 -11.82
N ALA A 43 2.79 -0.19 -12.69
CA ALA A 43 3.82 -1.15 -12.31
C ALA A 43 5.05 -0.45 -11.73
N ALA A 44 5.48 0.70 -12.24
CA ALA A 44 6.62 1.42 -11.68
C ALA A 44 6.31 2.09 -10.33
N SER A 45 5.05 2.49 -10.11
CA SER A 45 4.60 3.16 -8.89
C SER A 45 4.14 2.19 -7.80
N THR A 46 4.18 0.88 -8.05
CA THR A 46 3.78 -0.10 -7.03
C THR A 46 4.80 -0.10 -5.90
N ASN A 47 4.34 0.10 -4.66
CA ASN A 47 5.23 0.13 -3.50
C ASN A 47 5.92 -1.23 -3.33
N LEU A 48 7.26 -1.23 -3.30
CA LEU A 48 8.04 -2.41 -2.93
C LEU A 48 7.88 -2.64 -1.42
N GLY A 49 7.07 -3.61 -1.03
CA GLY A 49 6.86 -3.92 0.38
C GLY A 49 5.72 -4.89 0.64
N ARG A 50 5.55 -5.23 1.92
CA ARG A 50 4.43 -6.05 2.38
C ARG A 50 3.13 -5.28 2.15
N LYS A 51 2.15 -5.95 1.53
CA LYS A 51 0.80 -5.40 1.39
C LYS A 51 0.22 -5.05 2.77
N SER A 52 -0.60 -4.01 2.78
CA SER A 52 -1.43 -3.66 3.94
C SER A 52 -2.26 -4.85 4.38
N VAL A 53 -2.61 -4.89 5.67
CA VAL A 53 -3.53 -5.90 6.23
C VAL A 53 -4.92 -5.72 5.63
N LEU A 54 -5.32 -4.48 5.40
CA LEU A 54 -6.55 -4.15 4.68
C LEU A 54 -6.25 -4.10 3.18
N LEU A 55 -7.22 -4.53 2.38
CA LEU A 55 -7.23 -4.26 0.95
C LEU A 55 -7.32 -2.74 0.73
N LYS A 56 -6.77 -2.25 -0.40
CA LYS A 56 -6.74 -0.82 -0.68
C LYS A 56 -8.14 -0.19 -0.67
N GLU A 57 -9.13 -0.88 -1.23
CA GLU A 57 -10.53 -0.46 -1.25
C GLU A 57 -11.08 -0.25 0.17
N LEU A 58 -10.87 -1.23 1.06
CA LEU A 58 -11.27 -1.13 2.47
C LEU A 58 -10.48 -0.04 3.22
N GLU A 59 -9.21 0.18 2.84
CA GLU A 59 -8.38 1.22 3.43
C GLU A 59 -8.88 2.62 3.04
N ASP A 60 -9.35 2.80 1.81
CA ASP A 60 -9.92 4.05 1.28
C ASP A 60 -11.31 4.33 1.91
N GLU A 61 -12.16 3.31 2.07
CA GLU A 61 -13.45 3.40 2.79
C GLU A 61 -13.23 3.77 4.26
N PHE A 62 -12.28 3.09 4.92
CA PHE A 62 -11.93 3.37 6.31
C PHE A 62 -11.36 4.77 6.49
N GLN A 63 -10.58 5.25 5.52
CA GLN A 63 -10.13 6.65 5.49
C GLN A 63 -11.32 7.61 5.36
N THR A 64 -12.30 7.35 4.51
CA THR A 64 -13.45 8.25 4.39
C THR A 64 -14.22 8.33 5.71
N TYR A 65 -14.49 7.17 6.33
CA TYR A 65 -15.15 7.08 7.62
C TYR A 65 -14.42 7.82 8.74
N LEU A 66 -13.09 7.71 8.78
CA LEU A 66 -12.29 8.38 9.80
C LEU A 66 -12.29 9.91 9.64
N VAL A 67 -12.31 10.44 8.41
CA VAL A 67 -12.41 11.90 8.18
C VAL A 67 -13.75 12.43 8.65
N GLU A 68 -14.83 11.70 8.37
CA GLU A 68 -16.17 12.07 8.83
C GLU A 68 -16.25 12.12 10.36
N ILE A 69 -15.63 11.16 11.05
CA ILE A 69 -15.63 11.17 12.52
C ILE A 69 -14.72 12.24 13.11
N GLU A 70 -13.55 12.47 12.52
CA GLU A 70 -12.62 13.53 12.96
C GLU A 70 -13.29 14.91 12.89
N SER A 71 -14.13 15.15 11.87
CA SER A 71 -14.92 16.37 11.75
C SER A 71 -15.93 16.57 12.90
N MET A 72 -16.32 15.48 13.57
CA MET A 72 -17.32 15.48 14.64
C MET A 72 -16.71 15.42 16.05
N PHE A 73 -15.51 14.83 16.23
CA PHE A 73 -14.92 14.61 17.57
C PHE A 73 -13.38 14.74 17.56
N PHE A 74 -12.84 15.67 18.36
CA PHE A 74 -11.46 16.13 18.21
C PHE A 74 -10.41 15.47 19.12
N GLU A 75 -10.74 14.70 20.17
CA GLU A 75 -9.71 14.35 21.19
C GLU A 75 -9.63 12.89 21.71
N ALA A 76 -10.49 11.95 21.30
CA ALA A 76 -10.51 10.59 21.89
C ALA A 76 -10.40 9.41 20.91
N HIS A 77 -9.92 9.62 19.68
CA HIS A 77 -10.21 8.66 18.61
C HIS A 77 -9.16 7.56 18.37
N LYS A 78 -7.92 7.65 18.88
CA LYS A 78 -6.88 6.64 18.58
C LYS A 78 -7.27 5.22 18.98
N LYS A 79 -7.82 5.01 20.17
CA LYS A 79 -8.28 3.66 20.60
C LYS A 79 -9.49 3.19 19.79
N GLY A 80 -10.44 4.09 19.53
CA GLY A 80 -11.61 3.80 18.69
C GLY A 80 -11.23 3.39 17.27
N CYS A 81 -10.32 4.13 16.62
CA CYS A 81 -9.79 3.78 15.29
C CYS A 81 -9.22 2.35 15.26
N LEU A 82 -8.44 1.97 16.27
CA LEU A 82 -7.81 0.65 16.32
C LEU A 82 -8.85 -0.47 16.49
N GLN A 83 -9.91 -0.23 17.25
CA GLN A 83 -11.03 -1.17 17.42
C GLN A 83 -11.88 -1.26 16.15
N SER A 84 -12.24 -0.12 15.54
CA SER A 84 -12.98 -0.10 14.28
C SER A 84 -12.22 -0.79 13.15
N CYS A 85 -10.90 -0.62 13.09
CA CYS A 85 -10.06 -1.34 12.13
C CYS A 85 -10.09 -2.86 12.35
N TYR A 86 -10.03 -3.31 13.61
CA TYR A 86 -10.17 -4.74 13.92
C TYR A 86 -11.54 -5.27 13.50
N GLN A 87 -12.61 -4.55 13.83
CA GLN A 87 -13.97 -4.92 13.48
C GLN A 87 -14.17 -5.02 11.96
N LEU A 88 -13.69 -4.02 11.20
CA LEU A 88 -13.73 -4.05 9.74
C LEU A 88 -12.93 -5.22 9.15
N ALA A 89 -11.77 -5.52 9.73
CA ALA A 89 -10.94 -6.63 9.28
C ALA A 89 -11.61 -7.99 9.55
N ALA A 90 -12.25 -8.14 10.72
CA ALA A 90 -12.97 -9.33 11.12
C ALA A 90 -14.27 -9.53 10.30
N GLN A 91 -15.05 -8.46 10.09
CA GLN A 91 -16.28 -8.50 9.28
C GLN A 91 -16.00 -8.88 7.82
N ASN A 92 -14.89 -8.39 7.26
CA ASN A 92 -14.48 -8.72 5.90
C ASN A 92 -13.71 -10.05 5.78
N ASN A 93 -13.64 -10.86 6.85
CA ASN A 93 -12.88 -12.12 6.91
C ASN A 93 -11.43 -11.99 6.39
N THR A 94 -10.81 -10.82 6.60
CA THR A 94 -9.43 -10.58 6.17
C THR A 94 -8.47 -11.26 7.13
N ARG A 95 -7.44 -11.94 6.60
CA ARG A 95 -6.42 -12.55 7.45
C ARG A 95 -5.55 -11.46 8.07
N HIS A 96 -5.82 -11.11 9.32
CA HIS A 96 -5.10 -10.08 10.06
C HIS A 96 -4.23 -10.64 11.19
N PRO A 97 -3.09 -10.01 11.53
CA PRO A 97 -2.26 -10.38 12.67
C PRO A 97 -2.75 -9.76 14.00
N PHE A 98 -3.83 -8.97 13.97
CA PHE A 98 -4.34 -8.25 15.13
C PHE A 98 -4.68 -9.20 16.29
N LYS A 99 -4.35 -8.78 17.51
CA LYS A 99 -4.61 -9.49 18.77
C LYS A 99 -5.50 -8.63 19.65
N ASP A 100 -6.22 -9.26 20.58
CA ASP A 100 -6.97 -8.57 21.63
C ASP A 100 -7.96 -7.52 21.10
N GLU A 101 -8.66 -7.84 20.01
CA GLU A 101 -9.71 -7.00 19.41
C GLU A 101 -9.27 -5.57 19.02
N THR A 102 -7.96 -5.36 18.85
CA THR A 102 -7.38 -4.07 18.53
C THR A 102 -6.32 -4.19 17.45
N ALA A 103 -6.28 -3.22 16.54
CA ALA A 103 -5.19 -3.12 15.59
C ALA A 103 -3.87 -2.72 16.29
N ASP A 104 -2.75 -3.20 15.75
CA ASP A 104 -1.42 -2.84 16.27
C ASP A 104 -1.13 -1.35 16.08
N LYS A 105 -0.50 -0.73 17.08
CA LYS A 105 -0.03 0.67 17.00
C LYS A 105 0.90 0.90 15.79
N ASP A 106 1.77 -0.07 15.52
CA ASP A 106 2.69 -0.04 14.37
C ASP A 106 1.95 -0.04 13.03
N TRP A 107 0.82 -0.77 12.95
CA TRP A 107 -0.01 -0.76 11.76
C TRP A 107 -0.65 0.62 11.56
N PHE A 108 -1.17 1.21 12.64
CA PHE A 108 -1.83 2.53 12.59
C PHE A 108 -0.86 3.66 12.21
N GLN A 109 0.36 3.66 12.74
CA GLN A 109 1.38 4.62 12.31
C GLN A 109 1.71 4.49 10.81
N LYS A 110 1.80 3.25 10.31
CA LYS A 110 2.01 3.00 8.88
C LYS A 110 0.79 3.40 8.05
N PHE A 111 -0.41 3.24 8.56
CA PHE A 111 -1.66 3.68 7.93
C PHE A 111 -1.69 5.21 7.78
N ILE A 112 -1.43 5.95 8.86
CA ILE A 112 -1.34 7.43 8.81
C ILE A 112 -0.27 7.87 7.81
N LYS A 113 0.91 7.23 7.83
CA LYS A 113 1.99 7.55 6.89
C LYS A 113 1.62 7.30 5.41
N ARG A 114 0.74 6.33 5.14
CA ARG A 114 0.22 6.08 3.78
C ARG A 114 -0.87 7.09 3.41
N ASN A 115 -1.68 7.48 4.39
CA ASN A 115 -2.83 8.34 4.23
C ASN A 115 -2.58 9.70 4.90
N SER A 116 -1.67 10.48 4.31
CA SER A 116 -1.23 11.80 4.82
C SER A 116 -2.34 12.85 4.90
N ASN A 117 -3.56 12.54 4.43
CA ASN A 117 -4.72 13.43 4.55
C ASN A 117 -5.30 13.43 5.98
N PHE A 118 -4.82 12.54 6.86
CA PHE A 118 -5.10 12.57 8.29
C PHE A 118 -4.07 13.39 9.04
N SER A 119 -4.53 14.34 9.85
CA SER A 119 -3.69 15.20 10.67
C SER A 119 -3.96 14.95 12.16
N ILE A 120 -3.54 13.78 12.67
CA ILE A 120 -3.62 13.38 14.09
C ILE A 120 -2.24 13.22 14.74
#